data_AF-A0A957YZS5-F1
#
_entry.id   AF-A0A957YZS5-F1
#
_cell.length_a   1.000
_cell.length_b   1.000
_cell.length_c   1.000
_cell.angle_alpha   90.00
_cell.angle_beta   90.00
_cell.angle_gamma   90.00
#
_symmetry.space_group_name_H-M   'P 1'
#
loop_
_entity.id
_entity.type
_entity.pdbx_description
1 polymer ?
#
loop_
_entity_poly.entity_id
_entity_poly.type
_entity_poly.pdbx_seq_one_letter_code
_entity_poly.pdbx_strand_id
1 'polypeptide(L)'
;TERALQSHPQSLAQTERIINDVASSLLAQPVDVGGGSRGFSRVAAQIVLTRTTPGGWGDLQWPILVNQAGLAVSYLAVDGLAWESADRYREQAATADQQAQAAQAYDHNVAHWARRVQIAQEIIQEGLAARLG
;
A
#
# COMPACT_ATOMS: atom_id res chain seq x y z
N THR A 1 -1.53 10.08 5.53
CA THR A 1 -2.78 10.81 5.89
C THR A 1 -3.63 11.04 4.64
N GLU A 2 -4.94 11.31 4.82
CA GLU A 2 -5.87 11.56 3.71
C GLU A 2 -5.44 12.71 2.78
N ARG A 3 -4.84 13.77 3.36
CA ARG A 3 -4.25 14.88 2.59
C ARG A 3 -3.16 14.43 1.61
N ALA A 4 -2.27 13.53 2.04
CA ALA A 4 -1.21 13.01 1.17
C ALA A 4 -1.80 12.10 0.08
N LEU A 5 -2.79 11.27 0.41
CA LEU A 5 -3.46 10.42 -0.57
C LEU A 5 -4.15 11.25 -1.67
N GLN A 6 -4.71 12.42 -1.32
CA GLN A 6 -5.33 13.34 -2.28
C GLN A 6 -4.34 14.01 -3.24
N SER A 7 -3.03 14.02 -2.93
CA SER A 7 -2.02 14.53 -3.87
C SER A 7 -1.59 13.49 -4.92
N HIS A 8 -2.03 12.23 -4.77
CA HIS A 8 -1.68 11.15 -5.69
C HIS A 8 -2.64 11.13 -6.89
N PRO A 9 -2.21 10.55 -8.03
CA PRO A 9 -3.13 10.18 -9.10
C PRO A 9 -4.32 9.38 -8.55
N GLN A 10 -5.52 9.65 -9.06
CA GLN A 10 -6.76 8.98 -8.66
C GLN A 10 -6.66 7.47 -8.81
N SER A 11 -6.03 7.00 -9.88
CA SER A 11 -5.77 5.56 -10.10
C SER A 11 -4.98 4.92 -8.94
N LEU A 12 -4.03 5.64 -8.35
CA LEU A 12 -3.29 5.23 -7.15
C LEU A 12 -4.18 5.32 -5.91
N ALA A 13 -4.73 6.50 -5.64
CA ALA A 13 -5.48 6.79 -4.43
C ALA A 13 -6.70 5.87 -4.24
N GLN A 14 -7.44 5.59 -5.32
CA GLN A 14 -8.63 4.74 -5.26
C GLN A 14 -8.27 3.28 -5.07
N THR A 15 -7.23 2.79 -5.76
CA THR A 15 -6.81 1.39 -5.62
C THR A 15 -6.19 1.12 -4.25
N GLU A 16 -5.44 2.08 -3.70
CA GLU A 16 -4.90 2.00 -2.33
C GLU A 16 -6.00 2.02 -1.27
N ARG A 17 -7.06 2.84 -1.45
CA ARG A 17 -8.23 2.80 -0.57
C ARG A 17 -8.90 1.42 -0.56
N ILE A 18 -9.09 0.81 -1.72
CA ILE A 18 -9.67 -0.54 -1.82
C ILE A 18 -8.81 -1.57 -1.08
N ILE A 19 -7.49 -1.53 -1.27
CA ILE A 19 -6.55 -2.40 -0.57
C ILE A 19 -6.68 -2.22 0.95
N ASN A 20 -6.69 -0.97 1.43
CA ASN A 20 -6.77 -0.65 2.85
C ASN A 20 -8.12 -1.04 3.47
N ASP A 21 -9.23 -0.91 2.74
CA ASP A 21 -10.55 -1.35 3.20
C ASP A 21 -10.59 -2.88 3.38
N VAL A 22 -10.06 -3.63 2.41
CA VAL A 22 -9.95 -5.11 2.51
C VAL A 22 -9.02 -5.50 3.65
N ALA A 23 -7.85 -4.87 3.76
CA ALA A 23 -6.90 -5.11 4.83
C ALA A 23 -7.52 -4.87 6.21
N SER A 24 -8.24 -3.76 6.35
CA SER A 24 -8.90 -3.39 7.60
C SER A 24 -10.00 -4.38 7.98
N SER A 25 -10.75 -4.88 6.98
CA SER A 25 -11.74 -5.93 7.19
C SER A 25 -11.10 -7.24 7.65
N LEU A 26 -9.96 -7.64 7.05
CA LEU A 26 -9.29 -8.90 7.38
C LEU A 26 -8.61 -8.86 8.76
N LEU A 27 -8.11 -7.69 9.17
CA LEU A 27 -7.44 -7.46 10.45
C LEU A 27 -8.39 -6.97 11.55
N ALA A 28 -9.68 -6.77 11.22
CA ALA A 28 -10.71 -6.24 12.11
C ALA A 28 -10.35 -4.91 12.80
N GLN A 29 -9.55 -4.07 12.14
CA GLN A 29 -9.16 -2.74 12.62
C GLN A 29 -8.74 -1.85 11.44
N PRO A 30 -8.85 -0.52 11.54
CA PRO A 30 -8.36 0.38 10.50
C PRO A 30 -6.83 0.27 10.34
N VAL A 31 -6.38 0.04 9.11
CA VAL A 31 -4.96 0.01 8.76
C VAL A 31 -4.70 0.68 7.42
N ASP A 32 -3.48 1.16 7.25
CA ASP A 32 -2.91 1.52 5.96
C ASP A 32 -1.73 0.58 5.67
N VAL A 33 -1.89 -0.30 4.68
CA VAL A 33 -0.85 -1.26 4.27
C VAL A 33 -0.05 -0.78 3.06
N GLY A 34 -0.48 0.30 2.40
CA GLY A 34 0.24 0.92 1.28
C GLY A 34 1.52 1.65 1.72
N GLY A 35 1.58 2.04 2.99
CA GLY A 35 2.79 2.55 3.63
C GLY A 35 3.91 1.50 3.65
N GLY A 36 5.00 1.74 2.91
CA GLY A 36 6.17 0.85 2.89
C GLY A 36 6.94 0.77 4.21
N SER A 37 6.62 1.61 5.20
CA SER A 37 7.25 1.63 6.51
C SER A 37 6.63 0.60 7.44
N ARG A 38 7.42 -0.39 7.89
CA ARG A 38 6.97 -1.46 8.80
C ARG A 38 8.03 -1.80 9.84
N GLY A 39 7.58 -2.14 11.04
CA GLY A 39 8.42 -2.68 12.12
C GLY A 39 8.00 -4.11 12.45
N PHE A 40 8.98 -4.97 12.74
CA PHE A 40 8.74 -6.37 13.11
C PHE A 40 9.43 -6.71 14.42
N SER A 41 8.74 -7.47 15.27
CA SER A 41 9.42 -8.26 16.30
C SER A 41 10.20 -9.40 15.63
N ARG A 42 11.19 -9.95 16.33
CA ARG A 42 11.97 -11.10 15.83
C ARG A 42 11.06 -12.28 15.43
N VAL A 43 10.05 -12.56 16.24
CA VAL A 43 9.11 -13.67 16.00
C VAL A 43 8.25 -13.39 14.76
N ALA A 44 7.73 -12.17 14.61
CA ALA A 44 6.95 -11.78 13.43
C ALA A 44 7.79 -11.87 12.15
N ALA A 45 9.03 -11.40 12.18
CA ALA A 45 9.95 -11.50 11.04
C ALA A 45 10.22 -12.98 10.66
N GLN A 46 10.40 -13.86 11.64
CA GLN A 46 10.62 -15.28 11.38
C GLN A 46 9.39 -15.95 10.75
N ILE A 47 8.18 -15.56 11.12
CA ILE A 47 6.94 -16.06 10.50
C ILE A 47 6.89 -15.65 9.04
N VAL A 48 7.14 -14.37 8.73
CA VAL A 48 7.16 -13.88 7.35
C VAL A 48 8.20 -14.64 6.53
N LEU A 49 9.43 -14.77 7.04
CA LEU A 49 10.50 -15.46 6.32
C LEU A 49 10.24 -16.95 6.07
N THR A 50 9.50 -17.62 6.94
CA THR A 50 9.22 -19.07 6.81
C THR A 50 7.96 -19.38 6.04
N ARG A 51 7.04 -18.43 5.90
CA ARG A 51 5.72 -18.62 5.29
C ARG A 51 5.52 -17.86 3.97
N THR A 52 6.56 -17.21 3.46
CA THR A 52 6.47 -16.45 2.20
C THR A 52 7.60 -16.82 1.27
N THR A 53 7.40 -16.58 -0.03
CA THR A 53 8.42 -16.71 -1.07
C THR A 53 8.79 -15.32 -1.59
N PRO A 54 10.07 -15.07 -1.92
CA PRO A 54 10.47 -13.80 -2.54
C PRO A 54 9.70 -13.51 -3.84
N GLY A 55 9.40 -12.22 -4.08
CA GLY A 55 8.82 -11.74 -5.34
C GLY A 55 7.32 -11.42 -5.32
N GLY A 56 6.61 -11.72 -4.23
CA GLY A 56 5.21 -11.35 -4.03
C GLY A 56 5.00 -9.98 -3.36
N TRP A 57 3.73 -9.59 -3.25
CA TRP A 57 3.25 -8.42 -2.54
C TRP A 57 3.10 -8.67 -1.04
N GLY A 58 4.19 -8.39 -0.31
CA GLY A 58 4.22 -8.48 1.14
C GLY A 58 3.30 -7.51 1.89
N ASP A 59 2.67 -6.57 1.18
CA ASP A 59 1.89 -5.47 1.75
C ASP A 59 0.75 -5.93 2.62
N LEU A 60 -0.08 -6.80 2.08
CA LEU A 60 -1.19 -7.39 2.82
C LEU A 60 -0.86 -8.79 3.34
N GLN A 61 -0.05 -9.57 2.63
CA GLN A 61 0.25 -10.95 3.01
C GLN A 61 0.90 -11.06 4.40
N TRP A 62 1.91 -10.22 4.67
CA TRP A 62 2.70 -10.31 5.90
C TRP A 62 1.90 -10.00 7.17
N PRO A 63 1.14 -8.88 7.27
CA PRO A 63 0.34 -8.62 8.46
C PRO A 63 -0.73 -9.69 8.70
N ILE A 64 -1.29 -10.30 7.65
CA ILE A 64 -2.26 -11.40 7.79
C ILE A 64 -1.61 -12.64 8.41
N LEU A 65 -0.46 -13.08 7.91
CA LEU A 65 0.26 -14.23 8.45
C LEU A 65 0.64 -14.03 9.92
N VAL A 66 1.09 -12.82 10.27
CA VAL A 66 1.43 -12.45 11.64
C VAL A 66 0.19 -12.46 12.53
N ASN A 67 -0.93 -11.88 12.07
CA ASN A 67 -2.20 -11.89 12.80
C ASN A 67 -2.74 -13.30 13.03
N GLN A 68 -2.71 -14.18 12.02
CA GLN A 68 -3.14 -15.58 12.15
C GLN A 68 -2.27 -16.38 13.13
N ALA A 69 -0.99 -16.01 13.28
CA ALA A 69 -0.11 -16.61 14.28
C ALA A 69 -0.39 -16.10 15.72
N GLY A 70 -1.43 -15.28 15.92
CA GLY A 70 -1.85 -14.77 17.22
C GLY A 70 -1.04 -13.56 17.70
N LEU A 71 -0.21 -12.96 16.84
CA LEU A 71 0.54 -11.75 17.16
C LEU A 71 -0.29 -10.51 16.87
N ALA A 72 -0.13 -9.49 17.71
CA ALA A 72 -0.75 -8.20 17.48
C ALA A 72 -0.16 -7.52 16.24
N VAL A 73 -1.05 -7.00 15.39
CA VAL A 73 -0.72 -6.06 14.33
C VAL A 73 -1.20 -4.70 14.81
N SER A 74 -0.30 -3.72 14.87
CA SER A 74 -0.63 -2.35 15.27
C SER A 74 -0.41 -1.40 14.10
N TYR A 75 -1.22 -0.37 14.03
CA TYR A 75 -1.10 0.70 13.05
C TYR A 75 -0.89 2.04 13.74
N LEU A 76 0.07 2.82 13.24
CA LEU A 76 0.28 4.21 13.63
C LEU A 76 0.19 5.08 12.37
N ALA A 77 -0.83 5.91 12.32
CA ALA A 77 -0.95 6.89 11.24
C ALA A 77 0.14 7.97 11.39
N VAL A 78 0.90 8.16 10.33
CA VAL A 78 1.89 9.23 10.22
C VAL A 78 1.57 10.13 9.02
N ASP A 79 2.15 11.33 9.00
CA ASP A 79 2.12 12.17 7.81
C ASP A 79 2.85 11.45 6.68
N GLY A 80 2.06 11.01 5.71
CA GLY A 80 2.55 10.30 4.54
C GLY A 80 3.26 11.28 3.61
N LEU A 81 4.18 10.75 2.81
CA LEU A 81 4.85 11.54 1.79
C LEU A 81 3.85 11.94 0.69
N ALA A 82 3.95 13.18 0.21
CA ALA A 82 3.28 13.58 -1.01
C ALA A 82 3.87 12.79 -2.19
N TRP A 83 3.17 12.78 -3.33
CA TRP A 83 3.56 11.95 -4.47
C TRP A 83 4.91 12.37 -5.07
N GLU A 84 5.98 11.69 -4.63
CA GLU A 84 7.37 12.00 -4.99
C GLU A 84 7.69 11.79 -6.48
N SER A 85 6.84 11.06 -7.22
CA SER A 85 7.08 10.86 -8.65
C SER A 85 6.95 12.14 -9.47
N ALA A 86 6.27 13.17 -8.95
CA ALA A 86 6.27 14.51 -9.54
C ALA A 86 7.64 15.22 -9.42
N ASP A 87 8.42 14.85 -8.41
CA ASP A 87 9.74 15.40 -8.12
C ASP A 87 10.86 14.57 -8.78
N ARG A 88 10.52 13.37 -9.27
CA ARG A 88 11.47 12.45 -9.89
C ARG A 88 12.17 13.14 -11.07
N TYR A 89 13.49 13.18 -11.03
CA TYR A 89 14.38 13.85 -11.98
C TYR A 89 14.39 15.38 -11.94
N ARG A 90 13.90 16.00 -10.86
CA ARG A 90 14.00 17.45 -10.64
C ARG A 90 14.99 17.77 -9.53
N GLU A 91 15.75 18.85 -9.70
CA GLU A 91 16.66 19.37 -8.67
C GLU A 91 15.91 20.06 -7.53
N GLN A 92 14.67 20.46 -7.76
CA GLN A 92 13.80 21.15 -6.80
C GLN A 92 12.46 20.43 -6.70
N ALA A 93 11.88 20.44 -5.50
CA ALA A 93 10.54 19.90 -5.27
C ALA A 93 9.51 20.62 -6.15
N ALA A 94 8.59 19.87 -6.73
CA ALA A 94 7.50 20.39 -7.53
C ALA A 94 6.57 21.26 -6.67
N THR A 95 6.04 22.32 -7.27
CA THR A 95 4.97 23.09 -6.65
C THR A 95 3.68 22.26 -6.58
N ALA A 96 2.73 22.63 -5.73
CA ALA A 96 1.44 21.95 -5.63
C ALA A 96 0.72 21.84 -6.99
N ASP A 97 0.75 22.90 -7.81
CA ASP A 97 0.17 22.90 -9.15
C ASP A 97 0.88 21.93 -10.10
N GLN A 98 2.20 21.84 -10.03
CA GLN A 98 2.98 20.91 -10.85
C GLN A 98 2.72 19.46 -10.44
N GLN A 99 2.55 19.19 -9.14
CA GLN A 99 2.17 17.87 -8.65
C GLN A 99 0.77 17.48 -9.15
N ALA A 100 -0.20 18.40 -9.07
CA ALA A 100 -1.56 18.18 -9.55
C ALA A 100 -1.61 17.90 -11.07
N GLN A 101 -0.87 18.67 -11.86
CA GLN A 101 -0.77 18.47 -13.31
C GLN A 101 -0.14 17.11 -13.65
N ALA A 102 0.94 16.74 -12.97
CA ALA A 102 1.59 15.45 -13.17
C ALA A 102 0.66 14.29 -12.76
N ALA A 103 -0.13 14.46 -11.70
CA ALA A 103 -1.10 13.46 -11.26
C ALA A 103 -2.22 13.28 -12.28
N GLN A 104 -2.76 14.39 -12.81
CA GLN A 104 -3.75 14.36 -13.88
C GLN A 104 -3.21 13.72 -15.16
N ALA A 105 -1.97 14.04 -15.54
CA ALA A 105 -1.31 13.44 -16.71
C ALA A 105 -1.12 11.93 -16.54
N TYR A 106 -0.80 11.48 -15.32
CA TYR A 106 -0.73 10.06 -14.99
C TYR A 106 -2.09 9.38 -15.18
N ASP A 107 -3.17 9.98 -14.69
CA ASP A 107 -4.53 9.42 -14.79
C ASP A 107 -5.12 9.47 -16.20
N HIS A 108 -4.69 10.38 -17.07
CA HIS A 108 -5.13 10.40 -18.47
C HIS A 108 -4.63 9.18 -19.28
N ASN A 109 -3.63 8.45 -18.77
CA ASN A 109 -3.20 7.20 -19.37
C ASN A 109 -3.99 6.01 -18.79
N VAL A 110 -4.94 5.49 -19.57
CA VAL A 110 -5.77 4.33 -19.18
C VAL A 110 -4.94 3.08 -18.84
N ALA A 111 -3.74 2.92 -19.41
CA ALA A 111 -2.86 1.81 -19.07
C ALA A 111 -2.39 1.87 -17.61
N HIS A 112 -2.23 3.06 -17.04
CA HIS A 112 -1.90 3.21 -15.63
C HIS A 112 -3.05 2.74 -14.73
N TRP A 113 -4.30 3.09 -15.07
CA TRP A 113 -5.48 2.58 -14.37
C TRP A 113 -5.54 1.06 -14.38
N ALA A 114 -5.41 0.45 -15.56
CA ALA A 114 -5.41 -1.00 -15.71
C ALA A 114 -4.31 -1.64 -14.85
N ARG A 115 -3.10 -1.07 -14.87
CA ARG A 115 -1.99 -1.58 -14.06
C ARG A 115 -2.22 -1.43 -12.56
N ARG A 116 -2.78 -0.32 -12.11
CA ARG A 116 -3.09 -0.08 -10.68
C ARG A 116 -4.17 -1.03 -10.17
N VAL A 117 -5.21 -1.28 -10.97
CA VAL A 117 -6.25 -2.27 -10.64
C VAL A 117 -5.65 -3.67 -10.55
N GLN A 118 -4.80 -4.05 -11.51
CA GLN A 118 -4.11 -5.34 -11.48
C GLN A 118 -3.26 -5.50 -10.21
N ILE A 119 -2.44 -4.49 -9.86
CA ILE A 119 -1.61 -4.53 -8.64
C ILE A 119 -2.48 -4.68 -7.39
N ALA A 120 -3.59 -3.93 -7.29
CA ALA A 120 -4.50 -4.06 -6.15
C ALA A 120 -5.12 -5.45 -6.06
N GLN A 121 -5.50 -6.04 -7.20
CA GLN A 121 -6.00 -7.41 -7.24
C GLN A 121 -4.95 -8.42 -6.77
N GLU A 122 -3.70 -8.29 -7.23
CA GLU A 122 -2.58 -9.15 -6.82
C GLU A 122 -2.34 -9.05 -5.29
N ILE A 123 -2.27 -7.84 -4.73
CA ILE A 123 -2.11 -7.61 -3.28
C ILE A 123 -3.26 -8.25 -2.48
N ILE A 124 -4.50 -8.06 -2.92
CA ILE A 124 -5.69 -8.61 -2.25
C ILE A 124 -5.68 -10.14 -2.30
N GLN A 125 -5.36 -10.72 -3.45
CA GLN A 125 -5.31 -12.17 -3.62
C GLN A 125 -4.25 -12.81 -2.71
N GLU A 126 -3.08 -12.22 -2.58
CA GLU A 126 -2.05 -12.71 -1.66
C GLU A 126 -2.48 -12.63 -0.19
N GLY A 127 -3.16 -11.54 0.20
CA GLY A 127 -3.75 -11.40 1.53
C GLY A 127 -4.81 -12.45 1.84
N LEU A 128 -5.72 -12.72 0.89
CA LEU A 128 -6.75 -13.74 1.03
C LEU A 128 -6.17 -15.15 1.06
N ALA A 129 -5.18 -15.43 0.20
CA ALA A 129 -4.48 -16.71 0.19
C ALA A 129 -3.81 -16.98 1.55
N ALA A 130 -3.16 -15.97 2.15
CA ALA A 130 -2.63 -16.09 3.50
C ALA A 130 -3.72 -16.39 4.52
N ARG A 131 -4.89 -15.73 4.44
CA ARG A 131 -5.99 -15.93 5.40
C ARG A 131 -6.61 -17.33 5.37
N LEU A 132 -6.64 -17.95 4.19
CA LEU A 132 -7.35 -19.22 3.94
C LEU A 132 -6.44 -20.46 3.97
N GLY A 133 -5.11 -20.28 3.90
CA GLY A 133 -4.12 -21.35 4.06
C GLY A 133 -3.77 -21.60 5.53
#